data_AF-A0A084SM03-F1
#
_entry.id   AF-A0A084SM03-F1
#
_cell.length_a   1.000
_cell.length_b   1.000
_cell.length_c   1.000
_cell.angle_alpha   90.00
_cell.angle_beta   90.00
_cell.angle_gamma   90.00
#
_symmetry.space_group_name_H-M   'P 1'
#
loop_
_entity.id
_entity.type
_entity.pdbx_description
1 polymer ?
#
loop_
_entity_poly.entity_id
_entity_poly.type
_entity_poly.pdbx_seq_one_letter_code
_entity_poly.pdbx_strand_id
1 'polypeptide(L)'
;MATDGTAARIKGSVLITRLNLLMKQGGTGRVQQVLQRLSPADRKLLEGVIMPIGWYPLELNLRLDAAIADALSPRDRNKAFVEMGRASAEENLNGPHHVFIRKGDPHFLLSHAPEIYRLYYAVGSRTYEKAGPRSAVLRTLGAESVTEADCLTIVGWYERAIEMSGGREVRVEQKMCRARGGVYCEYHCSWEF
;
A
#
# COMPACT_ATOMS: atom_id res chain seq x y z
N MET A 1 -7.38 21.68 -23.62
CA MET A 1 -7.29 20.31 -24.19
C MET A 1 -7.34 19.34 -23.03
N ALA A 2 -8.48 18.67 -22.85
CA ALA A 2 -8.68 17.71 -21.78
C ALA A 2 -8.12 16.35 -22.21
N THR A 3 -6.94 16.00 -21.70
CA THR A 3 -6.45 14.61 -21.68
C THR A 3 -6.80 14.04 -20.31
N ASP A 4 -8.07 13.75 -20.07
CA ASP A 4 -8.52 13.23 -18.78
C ASP A 4 -9.28 11.91 -19.00
N GLY A 5 -8.49 10.84 -19.08
CA GLY A 5 -9.01 9.48 -19.32
C GLY A 5 -8.12 8.34 -18.78
N THR A 6 -6.86 8.59 -18.43
CA THR A 6 -5.88 7.50 -18.16
C THR A 6 -4.77 7.92 -17.18
N ALA A 7 -5.10 8.62 -16.09
CA ALA A 7 -4.14 8.87 -15.01
C ALA A 7 -4.32 7.81 -13.93
N ALA A 8 -3.22 7.23 -13.44
CA ALA A 8 -3.23 6.30 -12.32
C ALA A 8 -3.84 7.00 -11.08
N ARG A 9 -4.85 6.37 -10.48
CA ARG A 9 -5.60 6.94 -9.36
C ARG A 9 -5.76 5.93 -8.24
N ILE A 10 -5.86 6.46 -7.03
CA ILE A 10 -6.10 5.68 -5.81
C ILE A 10 -7.30 6.21 -5.03
N LYS A 11 -7.83 5.37 -4.14
CA LYS A 11 -8.83 5.79 -3.18
C LYS A 11 -8.26 6.70 -2.10
N GLY A 12 -9.07 7.67 -1.65
CA GLY A 12 -8.72 8.57 -0.57
C GLY A 12 -8.39 7.87 0.75
N SER A 13 -8.93 6.66 0.98
CA SER A 13 -8.58 5.82 2.13
C SER A 13 -7.08 5.54 2.24
N VAL A 14 -6.36 5.45 1.10
CA VAL A 14 -4.90 5.27 1.09
C VAL A 14 -4.20 6.49 1.69
N LEU A 15 -4.57 7.69 1.25
CA LEU A 15 -4.03 8.96 1.78
C LEU A 15 -4.38 9.14 3.26
N ILE A 16 -5.63 8.85 3.64
CA ILE A 16 -6.09 8.94 5.03
C ILE A 16 -5.27 8.04 5.93
N THR A 17 -4.98 6.81 5.50
CA THR A 17 -4.20 5.87 6.33
C THR A 17 -2.77 6.39 6.57
N ARG A 18 -2.18 7.08 5.58
CA ARG A 18 -0.87 7.74 5.75
C ARG A 18 -0.91 8.89 6.76
N LEU A 19 -1.94 9.72 6.70
CA LEU A 19 -2.13 10.81 7.67
C LEU A 19 -2.39 10.26 9.08
N ASN A 20 -3.17 9.18 9.20
CA ASN A 20 -3.43 8.50 10.47
C ASN A 20 -2.17 7.88 11.07
N LEU A 21 -1.27 7.32 10.24
CA LEU A 21 0.05 6.85 10.68
C LEU A 21 0.84 8.00 11.33
N LEU A 22 0.92 9.16 10.68
CA LEU A 22 1.63 10.32 11.21
C LEU A 22 1.00 10.83 12.51
N MET A 23 -0.34 10.88 12.56
CA MET A 23 -1.08 11.24 13.77
C MET A 23 -0.77 10.30 14.94
N LYS A 24 -0.73 8.98 14.69
CA LYS A 24 -0.37 7.98 15.72
C LYS A 24 1.07 8.14 16.21
N GLN A 25 2.00 8.52 15.33
CA GLN A 25 3.44 8.60 15.67
C GLN A 25 3.87 9.92 16.30
N GLY A 26 3.13 11.02 16.10
CA GLY A 26 3.52 12.32 16.66
C GLY A 26 2.47 13.41 16.56
N GLY A 27 1.20 13.03 16.46
CA GLY A 27 0.07 13.95 16.44
C GLY A 27 0.08 14.95 15.29
N THR A 28 -0.63 16.05 15.49
CA THR A 28 -0.79 17.13 14.48
C THR A 28 0.54 17.77 14.09
N GLY A 29 1.49 17.87 15.04
CA GLY A 29 2.82 18.40 14.78
C GLY A 29 3.59 17.57 13.74
N ARG A 30 3.49 16.23 13.83
CA ARG A 30 4.12 15.33 12.85
C ARG A 30 3.48 15.44 11.46
N VAL A 31 2.15 15.53 11.40
CA VAL A 31 1.43 15.74 10.13
C VAL A 31 1.92 17.02 9.46
N GLN A 32 1.91 18.14 10.20
CA GLN A 32 2.33 19.43 9.68
C GLN A 32 3.79 19.44 9.23
N GLN A 33 4.70 18.82 9.99
CA GLN A 33 6.10 18.67 9.62
C GLN A 33 6.27 17.98 8.25
N VAL A 34 5.50 16.93 7.97
CA VAL A 34 5.55 16.20 6.70
C VAL A 34 4.92 17.02 5.57
N LEU A 35 3.72 17.56 5.79
CA LEU A 35 2.99 18.33 4.78
C LEU A 35 3.75 19.61 4.37
N GLN A 36 4.59 20.16 5.25
CA GLN A 36 5.46 21.29 4.95
C GLN A 36 6.51 21.01 3.86
N ARG A 37 6.82 19.73 3.59
CA ARG A 37 7.75 19.30 2.54
C ARG A 37 7.10 19.17 1.17
N LEU A 38 5.77 19.23 1.12
CA LEU A 38 4.99 19.11 -0.11
C LEU A 38 4.72 20.48 -0.72
N SER A 39 4.41 20.47 -2.02
CA SER A 39 4.00 21.66 -2.75
C SER A 39 2.74 22.30 -2.12
N PRO A 40 2.52 23.62 -2.29
CA PRO A 40 1.30 24.26 -1.78
C PRO A 40 0.01 23.61 -2.30
N ALA A 41 0.02 23.10 -3.53
CA ALA A 41 -1.14 22.42 -4.13
C ALA A 41 -1.42 21.07 -3.46
N ASP A 42 -0.39 20.23 -3.29
CA ASP A 42 -0.52 18.93 -2.62
C ASP A 42 -0.93 19.11 -1.15
N ARG A 43 -0.31 20.08 -0.46
CA ARG A 43 -0.63 20.41 0.93
C ARG A 43 -2.09 20.82 1.07
N LYS A 44 -2.57 21.74 0.22
CA LYS A 44 -3.98 22.20 0.25
C LYS A 44 -4.97 21.04 0.12
N LEU A 45 -4.65 20.05 -0.71
CA LEU A 45 -5.50 18.87 -0.87
C LEU A 45 -5.48 17.97 0.37
N LEU A 46 -4.28 17.73 0.92
CA LEU A 46 -4.09 16.83 2.08
C LEU A 46 -4.55 17.44 3.41
N GLU A 47 -4.58 18.76 3.54
CA GLU A 47 -5.13 19.48 4.69
C GLU A 47 -6.66 19.63 4.60
N GLY A 48 -7.24 19.44 3.41
CA GLY A 48 -8.67 19.48 3.19
C GLY A 48 -9.39 18.19 3.62
N VAL A 49 -10.69 18.17 3.39
CA VAL A 49 -11.50 16.95 3.59
C VAL A 49 -11.19 15.95 2.48
N ILE A 50 -10.60 14.81 2.85
CA ILE A 50 -10.36 13.68 1.94
C ILE A 50 -11.54 12.71 2.05
N MET A 51 -12.23 12.47 0.93
CA MET A 51 -13.31 11.48 0.87
C MET A 51 -12.70 10.07 0.75
N PRO A 52 -12.98 9.12 1.65
CA PRO A 52 -12.37 7.79 1.61
C PRO A 52 -12.56 7.05 0.28
N ILE A 53 -13.76 7.16 -0.30
CA ILE A 53 -14.12 6.53 -1.58
C ILE A 53 -13.81 7.40 -2.80
N GLY A 54 -13.33 8.63 -2.61
CA GLY A 54 -12.95 9.55 -3.68
C GLY A 54 -11.70 9.07 -4.42
N TRP A 55 -11.55 9.47 -5.67
CA TRP A 55 -10.37 9.16 -6.50
C TRP A 55 -9.38 10.33 -6.48
N TYR A 56 -8.11 10.01 -6.22
CA TYR A 56 -7.02 10.97 -6.13
C TYR A 56 -5.85 10.53 -7.01
N PRO A 57 -5.02 11.45 -7.53
CA PRO A 57 -3.84 11.09 -8.33
C PRO A 57 -2.89 10.18 -7.53
N LEU A 58 -2.44 9.08 -8.12
CA LEU A 58 -1.46 8.19 -7.48
C LEU A 58 -0.15 8.94 -7.16
N GLU A 59 0.24 9.87 -8.02
CA GLU A 59 1.46 10.66 -7.86
C GLU A 59 1.44 11.54 -6.60
N LEU A 60 0.25 11.96 -6.13
CA LEU A 60 0.10 12.65 -4.85
C LEU A 60 0.51 11.74 -3.69
N ASN A 61 0.08 10.47 -3.71
CA ASN A 61 0.48 9.49 -2.70
C ASN A 61 1.97 9.18 -2.77
N LEU A 62 2.55 9.05 -3.96
CA LEU A 62 3.99 8.81 -4.11
C LEU A 62 4.80 9.96 -3.48
N ARG A 63 4.37 11.23 -3.66
CA ARG A 63 5.01 12.39 -3.02
C ARG A 63 4.81 12.39 -1.50
N LEU A 64 3.61 12.06 -1.03
CA LEU A 64 3.33 11.94 0.41
C LEU A 64 4.18 10.85 1.06
N ASP A 65 4.22 9.65 0.48
CA ASP A 65 5.01 8.51 0.98
C ASP A 65 6.50 8.87 1.04
N ALA A 66 7.03 9.53 0.01
CA ALA A 66 8.42 10.00 0.03
C ALA A 66 8.68 10.99 1.17
N ALA A 67 7.79 11.96 1.39
CA ALA A 67 7.93 12.94 2.46
C ALA A 67 7.82 12.31 3.86
N ILE A 68 6.98 11.27 4.01
CA ILE A 68 6.87 10.46 5.23
C ILE A 68 8.16 9.68 5.47
N ALA A 69 8.69 8.99 4.46
CA ALA A 69 9.92 8.23 4.58
C ALA A 69 11.09 9.12 5.04
N ASP A 70 11.20 10.33 4.47
CA ASP A 70 12.21 11.31 4.85
C ASP A 70 12.02 11.84 6.28
N ALA A 71 10.82 11.74 6.86
CA ALA A 71 10.50 12.25 8.20
C ALA A 71 10.68 11.18 9.28
N LEU A 72 10.34 9.94 8.96
CA LEU A 72 10.33 8.84 9.92
C LEU A 72 11.65 8.08 9.96
N SER A 73 12.26 7.86 8.80
CA SER A 73 13.46 7.02 8.68
C SER A 73 14.43 7.63 7.66
N PRO A 74 15.02 8.81 7.94
CA PRO A 74 15.90 9.49 6.99
C PRO A 74 17.15 8.67 6.63
N ARG A 75 17.53 7.69 7.46
CA ARG A 75 18.67 6.78 7.22
C ARG A 75 18.26 5.46 6.55
N ASP A 76 16.97 5.14 6.48
CA ASP A 76 16.44 3.92 5.89
C ASP A 76 15.00 4.14 5.40
N ARG A 77 14.88 4.76 4.22
CA ARG A 77 13.59 5.07 3.60
C ARG A 77 12.82 3.80 3.23
N ASN A 78 13.53 2.72 2.88
CA ASN A 78 12.93 1.47 2.49
C ASN A 78 12.12 0.86 3.64
N LYS A 79 12.69 0.87 4.86
CA LYS A 79 11.97 0.46 6.05
C LYS A 79 10.71 1.29 6.27
N ALA A 80 10.74 2.61 6.06
CA ALA A 80 9.55 3.44 6.21
C ALA A 80 8.43 3.06 5.22
N PHE A 81 8.75 2.71 3.97
CA PHE A 81 7.74 2.25 3.01
C PHE A 81 7.11 0.92 3.43
N VAL A 82 7.90 -0.03 3.93
CA VAL A 82 7.37 -1.29 4.48
C VAL A 82 6.44 -1.00 5.66
N GLU A 83 6.86 -0.19 6.63
CA GLU A 83 6.03 0.17 7.79
C GLU A 83 4.75 0.91 7.41
N MET A 84 4.80 1.78 6.40
CA MET A 84 3.60 2.40 5.82
C MET A 84 2.63 1.36 5.28
N GLY A 85 3.14 0.36 4.56
CA GLY A 85 2.37 -0.80 4.10
C GLY A 85 1.71 -1.57 5.24
N ARG A 86 2.49 -1.92 6.26
CA ARG A 86 2.03 -2.64 7.46
C ARG A 86 0.93 -1.88 8.19
N ALA A 87 1.13 -0.58 8.43
CA ALA A 87 0.12 0.28 9.06
C ALA A 87 -1.16 0.36 8.21
N SER A 88 -1.04 0.40 6.88
CA SER A 88 -2.18 0.35 5.98
C SER A 88 -2.96 -0.95 6.04
N ALA A 89 -2.28 -2.08 6.11
CA ALA A 89 -2.94 -3.37 6.28
C ALA A 89 -3.69 -3.40 7.62
N GLU A 90 -3.02 -3.03 8.73
CA GLU A 90 -3.62 -3.02 10.07
C GLU A 90 -4.90 -2.19 10.13
N GLU A 91 -4.86 -0.96 9.62
CA GLU A 91 -6.00 -0.05 9.71
C GLU A 91 -7.18 -0.49 8.83
N ASN A 92 -6.91 -0.91 7.60
CA ASN A 92 -7.97 -1.30 6.68
C ASN A 92 -8.57 -2.66 7.04
N LEU A 93 -7.75 -3.64 7.43
CA LEU A 93 -8.17 -5.02 7.73
C LEU A 93 -8.74 -5.16 9.15
N ASN A 94 -8.50 -4.24 10.08
CA ASN A 94 -9.30 -4.14 11.31
C ASN A 94 -10.57 -3.29 11.14
N GLY A 95 -10.65 -2.51 10.07
CA GLY A 95 -11.75 -1.59 9.81
C GLY A 95 -12.63 -2.03 8.63
N PRO A 96 -12.73 -1.20 7.58
CA PRO A 96 -13.71 -1.41 6.51
C PRO A 96 -13.52 -2.72 5.73
N HIS A 97 -12.33 -3.31 5.75
CA HIS A 97 -11.96 -4.49 4.96
C HIS A 97 -11.76 -5.76 5.82
N HIS A 98 -12.25 -5.77 7.07
CA HIS A 98 -12.12 -6.92 7.98
C HIS A 98 -12.70 -8.24 7.46
N VAL A 99 -13.65 -8.18 6.54
CA VAL A 99 -14.27 -9.36 5.91
C VAL A 99 -13.27 -10.26 5.18
N PHE A 100 -12.10 -9.74 4.80
CA PHE A 100 -11.04 -10.53 4.14
C PHE A 100 -10.13 -11.27 5.12
N ILE A 101 -10.30 -11.08 6.44
CA ILE A 101 -9.49 -11.77 7.45
C ILE A 101 -10.21 -13.03 7.92
N ARG A 102 -9.51 -14.16 7.80
CA ARG A 102 -9.89 -15.43 8.41
C ARG A 102 -8.71 -15.98 9.19
N LYS A 103 -8.88 -16.08 10.51
CA LYS A 103 -7.83 -16.55 11.42
C LYS A 103 -7.45 -18.00 11.08
N GLY A 104 -6.15 -18.24 10.91
CA GLY A 104 -5.59 -19.54 10.53
C GLY A 104 -5.64 -19.84 9.02
N ASP A 105 -6.11 -18.91 8.20
CA ASP A 105 -6.26 -19.12 6.75
C ASP A 105 -5.74 -17.93 5.93
N PRO A 106 -4.41 -17.74 5.82
CA PRO A 106 -3.84 -16.71 4.94
C PRO A 106 -4.20 -16.89 3.46
N HIS A 107 -4.46 -18.13 3.02
CA HIS A 107 -4.91 -18.37 1.65
C HIS A 107 -6.25 -17.73 1.35
N PHE A 108 -7.18 -17.69 2.30
CA PHE A 108 -8.44 -16.96 2.15
C PHE A 108 -8.20 -15.48 1.87
N LEU A 109 -7.33 -14.80 2.62
CA LEU A 109 -7.01 -13.40 2.35
C LEU A 109 -6.37 -13.24 0.95
N LEU A 110 -5.37 -14.06 0.65
CA LEU A 110 -4.59 -13.95 -0.58
C LEU A 110 -5.42 -14.26 -1.84
N SER A 111 -6.42 -15.15 -1.76
CA SER A 111 -7.32 -15.43 -2.87
C SER A 111 -8.21 -14.23 -3.24
N HIS A 112 -8.44 -13.30 -2.31
CA HIS A 112 -9.19 -12.06 -2.54
C HIS A 112 -8.29 -10.88 -2.96
N ALA A 113 -6.99 -11.11 -3.18
CA ALA A 113 -6.07 -10.07 -3.67
C ALA A 113 -6.59 -9.30 -4.92
N PRO A 114 -7.26 -9.92 -5.91
CA PRO A 114 -7.84 -9.19 -7.03
C PRO A 114 -8.94 -8.19 -6.61
N GLU A 115 -9.79 -8.57 -5.65
CA GLU A 115 -10.87 -7.73 -5.13
C GLU A 115 -10.31 -6.59 -4.27
N ILE A 116 -9.42 -6.92 -3.35
CA ILE A 116 -8.74 -5.95 -2.47
C ILE A 116 -8.00 -4.90 -3.30
N TYR A 117 -7.34 -5.29 -4.39
CA TYR A 117 -6.65 -4.34 -5.26
C TYR A 117 -7.59 -3.27 -5.82
N ARG A 118 -8.80 -3.66 -6.25
CA ARG A 118 -9.81 -2.75 -6.79
C ARG A 118 -10.39 -1.79 -5.75
N LEU A 119 -10.28 -2.12 -4.46
CA LEU A 119 -10.66 -1.21 -3.37
C LEU A 119 -9.71 -0.02 -3.24
N TYR A 120 -8.49 -0.11 -3.78
CA TYR A 120 -7.48 0.94 -3.63
C TYR A 120 -7.06 1.58 -4.94
N TYR A 121 -6.97 0.82 -6.05
CA TYR A 121 -6.37 1.28 -7.30
C TYR A 121 -7.37 1.26 -8.46
N ALA A 122 -7.35 2.31 -9.28
CA ALA A 122 -8.24 2.44 -10.44
C ALA A 122 -7.75 1.66 -11.68
N VAL A 123 -6.44 1.50 -11.82
CA VAL A 123 -5.79 0.95 -13.02
C VAL A 123 -4.94 -0.25 -12.63
N GLY A 124 -4.97 -1.29 -13.47
CA GLY A 124 -4.25 -2.54 -13.25
C GLY A 124 -5.09 -3.62 -12.57
N SER A 125 -4.46 -4.73 -12.23
CA SER A 125 -5.08 -5.84 -11.52
C SER A 125 -4.08 -6.57 -10.62
N ARG A 126 -4.59 -7.43 -9.74
CA ARG A 126 -3.77 -8.35 -8.96
C ARG A 126 -4.22 -9.77 -9.23
N THR A 127 -3.29 -10.72 -9.30
CA THR A 127 -3.57 -12.14 -9.40
C THR A 127 -3.16 -12.84 -8.11
N TYR A 128 -3.66 -14.06 -7.95
CA TYR A 128 -3.27 -14.98 -6.89
C TYR A 128 -3.01 -16.36 -7.48
N GLU A 129 -1.92 -16.97 -7.06
CA GLU A 129 -1.56 -18.35 -7.37
C GLU A 129 -1.14 -19.05 -6.08
N LYS A 130 -1.77 -20.19 -5.78
CA LYS A 130 -1.36 -21.03 -4.65
C LYS A 130 -0.12 -21.84 -5.04
N ALA A 131 1.03 -21.49 -4.47
CA ALA A 131 2.30 -22.18 -4.73
C ALA A 131 2.54 -23.38 -3.78
N GLY A 132 1.82 -23.45 -2.67
CA GLY A 132 1.87 -24.54 -1.70
C GLY A 132 0.87 -24.34 -0.56
N PRO A 133 0.92 -25.18 0.50
CA PRO A 133 0.05 -25.03 1.67
C PRO A 133 0.35 -23.80 2.54
N ARG A 134 1.55 -23.23 2.40
CA ARG A 134 2.11 -22.14 3.20
C ARG A 134 2.79 -21.08 2.32
N SER A 135 2.46 -21.06 1.04
CA SER A 135 3.08 -20.16 0.08
C SER A 135 2.17 -19.81 -1.09
N ALA A 136 2.33 -18.60 -1.61
CA ALA A 136 1.56 -18.09 -2.74
C ALA A 136 2.37 -17.08 -3.55
N VAL A 137 1.98 -16.90 -4.80
CA VAL A 137 2.54 -15.87 -5.69
C VAL A 137 1.44 -14.89 -6.05
N LEU A 138 1.74 -13.60 -5.92
CA LEU A 138 0.88 -12.50 -6.33
C LEU A 138 1.55 -11.72 -7.46
N ARG A 139 0.81 -11.42 -8.53
CA ARG A 139 1.31 -10.59 -9.64
C ARG A 139 0.43 -9.37 -9.81
N THR A 140 1.04 -8.21 -10.09
CA THR A 140 0.28 -7.00 -10.43
C THR A 140 0.40 -6.68 -11.92
N LEU A 141 -0.77 -6.76 -12.54
CA LEU A 141 -1.13 -6.61 -13.95
C LEU A 141 -1.24 -5.16 -14.38
N GLY A 142 -0.59 -4.68 -15.44
CA GLY A 142 -1.02 -3.46 -16.15
C GLY A 142 -1.08 -2.16 -15.32
N ALA A 143 -0.32 -2.04 -14.23
CA ALA A 143 -0.22 -0.80 -13.47
C ALA A 143 0.67 0.22 -14.21
N GLU A 144 0.20 1.46 -14.34
CA GLU A 144 0.85 2.48 -15.17
C GLU A 144 2.00 3.21 -14.46
N SER A 145 1.82 3.67 -13.22
CA SER A 145 2.83 4.43 -12.45
C SER A 145 3.41 3.61 -11.29
N VAL A 146 4.26 2.62 -11.61
CA VAL A 146 4.91 1.76 -10.60
C VAL A 146 6.26 2.33 -10.18
N THR A 147 6.51 2.43 -8.87
CA THR A 147 7.82 2.79 -8.30
C THR A 147 8.30 1.72 -7.32
N GLU A 148 9.61 1.63 -7.09
CA GLU A 148 10.15 0.69 -6.09
C GLU A 148 9.64 1.01 -4.68
N ALA A 149 9.45 2.29 -4.35
CA ALA A 149 8.87 2.73 -3.09
C ALA A 149 7.46 2.20 -2.88
N ASP A 150 6.57 2.35 -3.87
CA ASP A 150 5.21 1.80 -3.82
C ASP A 150 5.22 0.27 -3.67
N CYS A 151 6.11 -0.42 -4.37
CA CYS A 151 6.28 -1.87 -4.23
C CYS A 151 6.67 -2.30 -2.81
N LEU A 152 7.49 -1.52 -2.09
CA LEU A 152 7.83 -1.79 -0.70
C LEU A 152 6.64 -1.62 0.24
N THR A 153 5.73 -0.68 -0.05
CA THR A 153 4.47 -0.59 0.71
C THR A 153 3.59 -1.82 0.49
N ILE A 154 3.59 -2.39 -0.72
CA ILE A 154 2.87 -3.63 -1.03
C ILE A 154 3.46 -4.81 -0.25
N VAL A 155 4.80 -4.90 -0.17
CA VAL A 155 5.50 -5.92 0.64
C VAL A 155 5.00 -5.86 2.10
N GLY A 156 5.12 -4.70 2.74
CA GLY A 156 4.68 -4.54 4.13
C GLY A 156 3.18 -4.78 4.33
N TRP A 157 2.36 -4.40 3.34
CA TRP A 157 0.91 -4.65 3.40
C TRP A 157 0.60 -6.15 3.48
N TYR A 158 1.21 -6.97 2.60
CA TYR A 158 0.97 -8.41 2.60
C TYR A 158 1.63 -9.13 3.76
N GLU A 159 2.81 -8.71 4.21
CA GLU A 159 3.42 -9.25 5.43
C GLU A 159 2.44 -9.14 6.60
N ARG A 160 1.91 -7.94 6.84
CA ARG A 160 1.01 -7.71 7.95
C ARG A 160 -0.35 -8.39 7.76
N ALA A 161 -0.89 -8.39 6.55
CA ALA A 161 -2.17 -9.04 6.25
C ALA A 161 -2.13 -10.57 6.52
N ILE A 162 -1.02 -11.23 6.16
CA ILE A 162 -0.80 -12.66 6.42
C ILE A 162 -0.66 -12.91 7.92
N GLU A 163 0.08 -12.07 8.65
CA GLU A 163 0.17 -12.15 10.12
C GLU A 163 -1.21 -12.04 10.79
N MET A 164 -2.02 -11.07 10.36
CA MET A 164 -3.39 -10.88 10.86
C MET A 164 -4.30 -12.07 10.54
N SER A 165 -3.99 -12.82 9.49
CA SER A 165 -4.67 -14.06 9.11
C SER A 165 -4.13 -15.30 9.85
N GLY A 166 -3.21 -15.11 10.81
CA GLY A 166 -2.67 -16.15 11.68
C GLY A 166 -1.34 -16.77 11.22
N GLY A 167 -0.76 -16.31 10.11
CA GLY A 167 0.59 -16.71 9.71
C GLY A 167 1.65 -16.15 10.66
N ARG A 168 2.77 -16.86 10.78
CA ARG A 168 3.98 -16.48 11.53
C ARG A 168 5.19 -16.55 10.62
N GLU A 169 6.33 -16.00 11.06
CA GLU A 169 7.59 -16.01 10.27
C GLU A 169 7.37 -15.58 8.81
N VAL A 170 6.50 -14.59 8.60
CA VAL A 170 6.02 -14.21 7.27
C VAL A 170 7.15 -13.59 6.47
N ARG A 171 7.28 -14.01 5.21
CA ARG A 171 8.20 -13.42 4.23
C ARG A 171 7.47 -13.09 2.95
N VAL A 172 7.65 -11.86 2.47
CA VAL A 172 7.16 -11.41 1.17
C VAL A 172 8.33 -10.89 0.34
N GLU A 173 8.74 -11.66 -0.65
CA GLU A 173 9.89 -11.34 -1.51
C GLU A 173 9.42 -10.86 -2.88
N GLN A 174 9.85 -9.66 -3.29
CA GLN A 174 9.59 -9.17 -4.64
C GLN A 174 10.58 -9.80 -5.64
N LYS A 175 10.12 -10.76 -6.44
CA LYS A 175 10.94 -11.45 -7.45
C LYS A 175 11.02 -10.71 -8.78
N MET A 176 10.01 -9.91 -9.11
CA MET A 176 9.99 -9.07 -10.30
C MET A 176 9.41 -7.70 -9.98
N CYS A 177 9.97 -6.64 -10.56
CA CYS A 177 9.52 -5.28 -10.36
C CYS A 177 9.46 -4.55 -11.70
N ARG A 178 8.31 -3.96 -12.02
CA ARG A 178 8.13 -3.14 -13.23
C ARG A 178 9.01 -1.89 -13.20
N ALA A 179 9.23 -1.30 -12.02
CA ALA A 179 10.16 -0.18 -11.87
C ALA A 179 11.63 -0.56 -12.15
N ARG A 180 11.97 -1.87 -12.08
CA ARG A 180 13.29 -2.41 -12.46
C ARG A 180 13.29 -3.05 -13.86
N GLY A 181 12.37 -2.66 -14.74
CA GLY A 181 12.28 -3.15 -16.12
C GLY A 181 11.52 -4.47 -16.31
N GLY A 182 10.90 -5.01 -15.26
CA GLY A 182 10.04 -6.19 -15.36
C GLY A 182 8.73 -5.90 -16.10
N VAL A 183 8.11 -6.94 -16.68
CA VAL A 183 6.82 -6.81 -17.38
C VAL A 183 5.64 -6.65 -16.40
N TYR A 184 5.80 -7.12 -15.17
CA TYR A 184 4.86 -6.97 -14.05
C TYR A 184 5.62 -6.89 -12.72
N CYS A 185 4.91 -6.68 -11.61
CA CYS A 185 5.47 -6.89 -10.28
C CYS A 185 5.02 -8.25 -9.73
N GLU A 186 5.93 -9.04 -9.18
CA GLU A 186 5.66 -10.36 -8.64
C GLU A 186 6.19 -10.47 -7.19
N TYR A 187 5.33 -10.94 -6.30
CA TYR A 187 5.60 -11.08 -4.87
C TYR A 187 5.37 -12.53 -4.45
N HIS A 188 6.40 -13.14 -3.87
CA HIS A 188 6.36 -14.49 -3.34
C HIS A 188 6.13 -14.40 -1.85
N CYS A 189 5.00 -14.92 -1.39
CA CYS A 189 4.58 -14.91 0.00
C CYS A 189 4.81 -16.31 0.60
N SER A 190 5.35 -16.37 1.81
CA SER A 190 5.47 -17.61 2.60
C SER A 190 5.30 -17.34 4.09
N TRP A 191 4.84 -18.33 4.85
CA TRP A 191 4.58 -18.21 6.29
C TRP A 191 4.61 -19.58 7.00
N GLU A 192 4.63 -19.54 8.32
CA GLU A 192 4.49 -20.67 9.25
C GLU A 192 3.25 -20.48 10.17
N PHE A 193 2.99 -21.42 11.09
CA PHE A 193 1.89 -21.34 12.07
C PHE A 193 2.38 -21.62 13.50
#